data_AF-A0A3B8YT78-F1
#
_entry.id   AF-A0A3B8YT78-F1
#
_cell.length_a   1.000
_cell.length_b   1.000
_cell.length_c   1.000
_cell.angle_alpha   90.00
_cell.angle_beta   90.00
_cell.angle_gamma   90.00
#
_symmetry.space_group_name_H-M   'P 1'
#
loop_
_entity.id
_entity.type
_entity.pdbx_description
1 polymer ?
#
loop_
_entity_poly.entity_id
_entity_poly.type
_entity_poly.pdbx_seq_one_letter_code
_entity_poly.pdbx_strand_id
1 'polypeptide(L)'
;ERLQSIDVPIPHMGWNAIRLHGEAPIMRRTEDGTYFYFVHSYAAHPAKADQIVASVEYGGATVVAAVARDNIFGTQFHPEKSQGAGIRLLGDFVARL
;
A
#
# COMPACT_ATOMS: atom_id res chain seq x y z
N GLU A 1 -9.38 10.48 -3.92
CA GLU A 1 -9.79 11.82 -3.43
C GLU A 1 -8.84 12.33 -2.36
N ARG A 2 -9.05 13.56 -1.85
CA ARG A 2 -8.27 14.10 -0.72
C ARG A 2 -8.67 13.37 0.55
N LEU A 3 -7.69 12.87 1.30
CA LEU A 3 -7.93 12.22 2.58
C LEU A 3 -8.63 13.20 3.54
N GLN A 4 -9.64 12.67 4.22
CA GLN A 4 -10.22 13.27 5.42
C GLN A 4 -9.72 12.43 6.59
N SER A 5 -9.19 13.08 7.61
CA SER A 5 -8.70 12.41 8.82
C SER A 5 -9.32 13.03 10.07
N ILE A 6 -9.57 12.19 11.05
CA ILE A 6 -9.96 12.56 12.41
C ILE A 6 -8.70 12.48 13.28
N ASP A 7 -8.39 13.57 13.98
CA ASP A 7 -7.34 13.68 15.01
C ASP A 7 -5.90 13.35 14.59
N VAL A 8 -5.62 13.14 13.30
CA VAL A 8 -4.26 12.98 12.76
C VAL A 8 -4.01 13.94 11.59
N PRO A 9 -2.77 14.46 11.43
CA PRO A 9 -2.45 15.46 10.41
C PRO A 9 -2.58 14.94 8.97
N ILE A 10 -2.66 15.85 8.00
CA ILE A 10 -2.52 15.55 6.57
C ILE A 10 -1.27 16.29 6.06
N PRO A 11 -0.37 15.66 5.29
CA PRO A 11 -0.45 14.31 4.69
C PRO A 11 -0.35 13.15 5.69
N HIS A 12 -0.88 11.98 5.28
CA HIS A 12 -0.45 10.70 5.82
C HIS A 12 1.03 10.54 5.53
N MET A 13 1.87 10.78 6.55
CA MET A 13 3.32 10.78 6.44
C MET A 13 3.93 9.92 7.55
N GLY A 14 4.78 8.98 7.16
CA GLY A 14 5.49 8.11 8.08
C GLY A 14 5.29 6.63 7.77
N TRP A 15 5.67 5.81 8.74
CA TRP A 15 5.55 4.36 8.64
C TRP A 15 4.16 3.92 9.09
N ASN A 16 3.49 3.10 8.29
CA ASN A 16 2.19 2.54 8.66
C ASN A 16 2.09 1.08 8.21
N ALA A 17 1.39 0.27 9.01
CA ALA A 17 1.25 -1.16 8.82
C ALA A 17 0.14 -1.45 7.81
N ILE A 18 0.46 -2.20 6.76
CA ILE A 18 -0.55 -2.59 5.78
C ILE A 18 -1.36 -3.79 6.27
N ARG A 19 -2.60 -3.88 5.80
CA ARG A 19 -3.44 -5.07 5.83
C ARG A 19 -3.48 -5.68 4.44
N LEU A 20 -3.18 -6.97 4.30
CA LEU A 20 -3.21 -7.69 3.02
C LEU A 20 -4.62 -8.20 2.72
N HIS A 21 -4.98 -8.18 1.44
CA HIS A 21 -6.26 -8.67 0.93
C HIS A 21 -6.03 -9.64 -0.23
N GLY A 22 -6.62 -10.83 -0.14
CA GLY A 22 -6.49 -11.87 -1.17
C GLY A 22 -5.03 -12.28 -1.43
N GLU A 23 -4.79 -12.83 -2.62
CA GLU A 23 -3.44 -13.21 -3.06
C GLU A 23 -2.92 -12.23 -4.11
N ALA A 24 -1.80 -11.56 -3.80
CA ALA A 24 -1.02 -10.79 -4.75
C ALA A 24 0.34 -11.46 -4.93
N PRO A 25 0.62 -12.12 -6.07
CA PRO A 25 1.86 -12.87 -6.23
C PRO A 25 3.16 -12.04 -6.12
N ILE A 26 3.10 -10.74 -6.44
CA ILE A 26 4.20 -9.77 -6.23
C ILE A 26 4.43 -9.50 -4.74
N MET A 27 3.42 -9.65 -3.89
CA MET A 27 3.51 -9.44 -2.44
C MET A 27 3.63 -10.75 -1.66
N ARG A 28 3.91 -11.90 -2.29
CA ARG A 28 3.94 -13.24 -1.66
C ARG A 28 4.87 -13.39 -0.44
N ARG A 29 5.89 -12.52 -0.32
CA ARG A 29 6.84 -12.48 0.81
C ARG A 29 6.57 -11.34 1.79
N THR A 30 5.51 -10.58 1.55
CA THR A 30 5.06 -9.52 2.46
C THR A 30 4.10 -10.15 3.46
N GLU A 31 4.33 -9.90 4.74
CA GLU A 31 3.47 -10.39 5.81
C GLU A 31 2.41 -9.33 6.15
N ASP A 32 1.25 -9.78 6.62
CA ASP A 32 0.23 -8.87 7.15
C ASP A 32 0.79 -8.06 8.31
N GLY A 33 0.49 -6.76 8.37
CA GLY A 33 1.07 -5.85 9.36
C GLY A 33 2.49 -5.35 9.03
N THR A 34 3.07 -5.71 7.88
CA THR A 34 4.35 -5.14 7.45
C THR A 34 4.26 -3.62 7.32
N TYR A 35 5.24 -2.90 7.85
CA TYR A 35 5.31 -1.45 7.76
C TYR A 35 5.95 -0.99 6.44
N PHE A 36 5.30 -0.04 5.78
CA PHE A 36 5.83 0.69 4.63
C PHE A 36 5.77 2.21 4.89
N TYR A 37 6.58 2.97 4.15
CA TYR A 37 6.64 4.43 4.27
C TYR A 37 5.66 5.11 3.32
N PHE A 38 4.77 5.94 3.88
CA PHE A 38 3.76 6.72 3.18
C PHE A 38 4.09 8.21 3.25
N VAL A 39 3.74 8.96 2.20
CA VAL A 39 3.73 10.42 2.19
C VAL A 39 2.73 10.94 1.15
N HIS A 40 1.48 11.16 1.56
CA HIS A 40 0.42 11.59 0.62
C HIS A 40 -0.75 12.29 1.32
N SER A 41 -1.39 13.24 0.63
CA SER A 41 -2.64 13.88 1.07
C SER A 41 -3.89 13.38 0.33
N TYR A 42 -3.69 12.59 -0.73
CA TYR A 42 -4.74 12.05 -1.58
C TYR A 42 -4.58 10.53 -1.64
N ALA A 43 -5.67 9.81 -1.78
CA ALA A 43 -5.67 8.35 -1.95
C ALA A 43 -6.52 7.94 -3.16
N ALA A 44 -6.22 6.76 -3.70
CA ALA A 44 -6.99 6.16 -4.78
C ALA A 44 -8.28 5.51 -4.25
N HIS A 45 -9.35 5.57 -5.05
CA HIS A 45 -10.61 4.87 -4.81
C HIS A 45 -10.89 4.01 -6.04
N PRO A 46 -10.32 2.79 -6.11
CA PRO A 46 -10.53 1.90 -7.24
C PRO A 46 -12.00 1.59 -7.43
N ALA A 47 -12.45 1.57 -8.68
CA ALA A 47 -13.85 1.31 -9.01
C ALA A 47 -14.31 -0.12 -8.67
N LYS A 48 -13.37 -1.07 -8.58
CA LYS A 48 -13.64 -2.46 -8.24
C LYS A 48 -12.81 -2.88 -7.03
N ALA A 49 -13.48 -3.42 -6.01
CA ALA A 49 -12.84 -3.81 -4.75
C ALA A 49 -11.89 -5.01 -4.89
N ASP A 50 -12.11 -5.87 -5.88
CA ASP A 50 -11.28 -7.05 -6.18
C ASP A 50 -9.85 -6.71 -6.64
N GLN A 51 -9.59 -5.44 -6.98
CA GLN A 51 -8.26 -4.96 -7.37
C GLN A 51 -7.41 -4.53 -6.18
N ILE A 52 -8.01 -4.36 -4.99
CA ILE A 52 -7.31 -3.91 -3.79
C ILE A 52 -6.64 -5.13 -3.16
N VAL A 53 -5.31 -5.10 -3.06
CA VAL A 53 -4.52 -6.20 -2.49
C VAL A 53 -3.86 -5.83 -1.17
N ALA A 54 -3.83 -4.54 -0.84
CA ALA A 54 -3.49 -4.08 0.50
C ALA A 54 -4.21 -2.78 0.85
N SER A 55 -4.54 -2.59 2.12
CA SER A 55 -5.05 -1.34 2.68
C SER A 55 -4.27 -0.92 3.93
N VAL A 56 -4.57 0.27 4.44
CA VAL A 56 -4.06 0.77 5.72
C VAL A 56 -5.11 1.64 6.38
N GLU A 57 -5.15 1.66 7.71
CA GLU A 57 -6.01 2.61 8.44
C GLU A 57 -5.23 3.89 8.73
N TYR A 58 -5.84 5.04 8.48
CA TYR A 58 -5.26 6.34 8.81
C TYR A 58 -6.34 7.35 9.20
N GLY A 59 -6.32 7.80 10.46
CA GLY A 59 -7.23 8.87 10.91
C GLY A 59 -8.71 8.55 10.75
N GLY A 60 -9.10 7.28 10.93
CA GLY A 60 -10.47 6.81 10.73
C GLY A 60 -10.85 6.51 9.27
N ALA A 61 -9.94 6.72 8.30
CA ALA A 61 -10.14 6.33 6.92
C ALA A 61 -9.39 5.03 6.59
N THR A 62 -10.04 4.14 5.86
CA THR A 62 -9.38 3.00 5.21
C THR A 62 -8.83 3.45 3.85
N VAL A 63 -7.52 3.37 3.71
CA VAL A 63 -6.76 3.86 2.55
C VAL A 63 -6.25 2.67 1.75
N VAL A 64 -6.39 2.70 0.42
CA VAL A 64 -5.77 1.70 -0.45
C VAL A 64 -4.25 1.86 -0.42
N ALA A 65 -3.56 0.81 0.01
CA ALA A 65 -2.10 0.77 0.11
C ALA A 65 -1.46 0.16 -1.14
N ALA A 66 -2.09 -0.85 -1.74
CA ALA A 66 -1.65 -1.43 -3.00
C ALA A 66 -2.82 -1.99 -3.82
N VAL A 67 -2.65 -1.98 -5.14
CA VAL A 67 -3.57 -2.59 -6.11
C VAL A 67 -2.82 -3.53 -7.04
N ALA A 68 -3.51 -4.56 -7.51
CA ALA A 68 -3.00 -5.46 -8.53
C ALA A 68 -4.10 -5.85 -9.51
N ARG A 69 -3.75 -5.94 -10.80
CA ARG A 69 -4.62 -6.51 -11.83
C ARG A 69 -3.77 -6.96 -13.01
N ASP A 70 -3.89 -8.23 -13.38
CA ASP A 70 -3.15 -8.82 -14.49
C ASP A 70 -1.63 -8.56 -14.31
N ASN A 71 -0.99 -7.82 -15.22
CA ASN A 71 0.42 -7.44 -15.17
C ASN A 71 0.66 -6.05 -14.54
N ILE A 72 -0.37 -5.41 -13.99
CA ILE A 72 -0.30 -4.09 -13.39
C ILE A 72 -0.24 -4.21 -11.86
N PHE A 73 0.72 -3.55 -11.25
CA PHE A 73 0.86 -3.43 -9.80
C PHE A 73 1.14 -1.98 -9.43
N GLY A 74 0.50 -1.48 -8.38
CA GLY A 74 0.68 -0.10 -7.92
C GLY A 74 0.66 -0.01 -6.40
N THR A 75 1.50 0.85 -5.83
CA THR A 75 1.59 1.08 -4.39
C THR A 75 1.38 2.55 -4.08
N GLN A 76 0.63 2.84 -3.01
CA GLN A 76 0.50 4.19 -2.46
C GLN A 76 1.69 4.55 -1.57
N PHE A 77 2.29 3.56 -0.92
CA PHE A 77 3.57 3.71 -0.22
C PHE A 77 4.75 3.72 -1.18
N HIS A 78 5.90 4.16 -0.68
CA HIS A 78 7.18 4.24 -1.39
C HIS A 78 8.07 3.04 -1.05
N PRO A 79 8.07 1.98 -1.87
CA PRO A 79 8.88 0.80 -1.58
C PRO A 79 10.39 1.12 -1.51
N GLU A 80 10.88 2.06 -2.32
CA GLU A 80 12.27 2.53 -2.29
C GLU A 80 12.64 3.26 -0.98
N LYS A 81 11.65 3.74 -0.22
CA LYS A 81 11.83 4.38 1.10
C LYS A 81 11.50 3.45 2.27
N SER A 82 11.10 2.20 1.99
CA SER A 82 10.56 1.27 2.99
C SER A 82 11.57 0.21 3.45
N GLN A 83 12.87 0.55 3.43
CA GLN A 83 13.98 -0.31 3.89
C GLN A 83 13.90 -1.75 3.34
N GLY A 84 14.22 -2.76 4.16
CA GLY A 84 14.28 -4.15 3.75
C GLY A 84 12.94 -4.69 3.24
N ALA A 85 11.81 -4.24 3.78
CA ALA A 85 10.48 -4.63 3.29
C ALA A 85 10.27 -4.15 1.84
N GLY A 86 10.59 -2.88 1.60
CA GLY A 86 10.55 -2.27 0.29
C GLY A 86 11.47 -2.91 -0.74
N ILE A 87 12.73 -3.17 -0.36
CA ILE A 87 13.71 -3.84 -1.23
C ILE A 87 13.22 -5.26 -1.61
N ARG A 88 12.67 -6.01 -0.65
CA ARG A 88 12.13 -7.35 -0.93
C ARG A 88 10.97 -7.31 -1.91
N LEU A 89 10.07 -6.33 -1.77
CA LEU A 89 8.93 -6.15 -2.68
C LEU A 89 9.38 -5.75 -4.09
N LEU A 90 10.33 -4.81 -4.22
CA LEU A 90 10.91 -4.44 -5.51
C LEU A 90 11.59 -5.64 -6.18
N GLY A 91 12.29 -6.47 -5.40
CA GLY A 91 12.88 -7.71 -5.90
C GLY A 91 11.83 -8.71 -6.42
N ASP A 92 10.69 -8.84 -5.73
CA ASP A 92 9.57 -9.67 -6.23
C ASP A 92 8.93 -9.09 -7.49
N PHE A 93 8.82 -7.77 -7.58
CA PHE A 93 8.30 -7.09 -8.78
C PHE A 93 9.18 -7.36 -10.00
N VAL A 94 10.51 -7.18 -9.88
CA VAL A 94 11.45 -7.41 -10.99
C VAL A 94 11.52 -8.88 -11.38
N ALA A 95 11.47 -9.81 -10.42
CA ALA A 95 11.48 -11.25 -10.70
C ALA A 95 10.19 -11.77 -11.37
N ARG A 96 9.19 -10.91 -11.53
CA ARG A 96 7.88 -11.20 -12.15
C ARG A 96 7.67 -10.49 -13.49
N LEU A 97 8.67 -9.72 -13.96
CA LEU A 97 8.76 -9.28 -15.35
C LEU A 97 9.06 -10.48 -16.27
#